data_AF-A0A933CG56-F1
#
_entry.id   AF-A0A933CG56-F1
#
_cell.length_a   1.000
_cell.length_b   1.000
_cell.length_c   1.000
_cell.angle_alpha   90.00
_cell.angle_beta   90.00
_cell.angle_gamma   90.00
#
_symmetry.space_group_name_H-M   'P 1'
#
loop_
_entity.id
_entity.type
_entity.pdbx_description
1 polymer ?
#
loop_
_entity_poly.entity_id
_entity_poly.type
_entity_poly.pdbx_seq_one_letter_code
_entity_poly.pdbx_strand_id
1 'polypeptide(L)'
;MLARLSSYIDGELDASVCRRLESHLSDCPPCVAFIQTLKKTVGLFRSAGRPKPVPASARRLLRDQLEACAARLKKRPRRAPRRAFRVSTKSREA
;
A
#
# COMPACT_ATOMS: atom_id res chain seq x y z
N MET A 1 -6.01 -8.27 13.96
CA MET A 1 -5.36 -9.60 14.11
C MET A 1 -3.85 -9.52 13.87
N LEU A 2 -3.39 -8.97 12.73
CA LEU A 2 -1.97 -8.74 12.41
C LEU A 2 -1.18 -7.96 13.48
N ALA A 3 -1.79 -6.94 14.09
CA ALA A 3 -1.15 -6.13 15.13
C ALA A 3 -0.64 -6.97 16.32
N ARG A 4 -1.38 -8.00 16.74
CA ARG A 4 -0.97 -8.87 17.87
C ARG A 4 0.21 -9.76 17.52
N LEU A 5 0.33 -10.18 16.26
CA LEU A 5 1.47 -10.95 15.76
C LEU A 5 2.71 -10.07 15.57
N SER A 6 2.52 -8.81 15.20
CA SER A 6 3.62 -7.83 15.20
C SER A 6 4.15 -7.62 16.62
N SER A 7 3.28 -7.28 17.58
CA SER A 7 3.67 -7.11 18.98
C SER A 7 4.32 -8.36 19.58
N TYR A 8 3.90 -9.56 19.16
CA TYR A 8 4.60 -10.81 19.52
C TYR A 8 6.04 -10.87 18.99
N ILE A 9 6.24 -10.54 17.71
CA ILE A 9 7.57 -10.53 17.08
C ILE A 9 8.48 -9.45 17.68
N ASP A 10 7.89 -8.32 18.09
CA ASP A 10 8.59 -7.20 18.70
C ASP A 10 8.77 -7.36 20.22
N GLY A 11 8.18 -8.39 20.83
CA GLY A 11 8.32 -8.69 22.27
C GLY A 11 7.46 -7.81 23.19
N GLU A 12 6.51 -7.06 22.63
CA GLU A 12 5.65 -6.10 23.34
C GLU A 12 4.30 -6.71 23.77
N LEU A 13 4.12 -8.01 23.55
CA LEU A 13 2.88 -8.69 23.88
C LEU A 13 2.85 -9.09 25.35
N ASP A 14 1.70 -8.90 26.01
CA ASP A 14 1.48 -9.35 27.38
C ASP A 14 1.75 -10.86 27.55
N ALA A 15 2.34 -11.24 28.68
CA ALA A 15 2.78 -12.61 28.96
C ALA A 15 1.64 -13.64 28.92
N SER A 16 0.42 -13.26 29.31
CA SER A 16 -0.75 -14.15 29.23
C SER A 16 -1.13 -14.45 27.78
N VAL A 17 -0.94 -13.49 26.89
CA VAL A 17 -1.26 -13.62 25.47
C VAL A 17 -0.15 -14.35 24.73
N CYS A 18 1.13 -14.12 25.09
CA CYS A 18 2.26 -14.89 24.55
C CYS A 18 2.06 -16.39 24.78
N ARG A 19 1.76 -16.82 26.01
CA ARG A 19 1.55 -18.24 26.33
C ARG A 19 0.43 -18.88 25.50
N ARG A 20 -0.69 -18.16 25.32
CA ARG A 20 -1.79 -18.63 24.47
C ARG A 20 -1.39 -18.76 23.00
N LEU A 21 -0.56 -17.84 22.52
CA LEU A 21 -0.07 -17.88 21.15
C LEU A 21 0.93 -19.02 20.96
N GLU A 22 1.85 -19.23 21.90
CA GLU A 22 2.81 -20.35 21.89
C GLU A 22 2.10 -21.71 21.89
N SER A 23 1.06 -21.87 22.70
CA SER A 23 0.21 -23.07 22.68
C SER A 23 -0.49 -23.28 21.34
N HIS A 24 -0.88 -22.22 20.63
CA HIS A 24 -1.43 -22.37 19.29
C HIS A 24 -0.35 -22.76 18.26
N LEU A 25 0.87 -22.24 18.43
CA LEU A 25 1.98 -22.49 17.52
C LEU A 25 2.53 -23.92 17.65
N SER A 26 2.38 -24.59 18.79
CA SER A 26 2.77 -26.00 18.94
C SER A 26 1.93 -26.92 18.05
N ASP A 27 0.65 -26.58 17.86
CA ASP A 27 -0.33 -27.50 17.25
C ASP A 27 -0.78 -27.06 15.85
N CYS A 28 -0.28 -25.92 15.35
CA CYS A 28 -0.70 -25.33 14.07
C CYS A 28 0.47 -24.99 13.14
N PRO A 29 0.92 -25.95 12.30
CA PRO A 29 1.99 -25.75 11.33
C PRO A 29 1.79 -24.56 10.36
N PRO A 30 0.56 -24.27 9.85
CA PRO A 30 0.33 -23.09 9.02
C PRO A 30 0.67 -21.77 9.71
N CYS A 31 0.35 -21.65 11.00
CA CYS A 31 0.65 -20.45 11.77
C CYS A 31 2.15 -20.29 12.06
N VAL A 32 2.86 -21.40 12.25
CA VAL A 32 4.33 -21.41 12.32
C VAL A 32 4.94 -20.87 11.03
N ALA A 33 4.51 -21.38 9.88
CA ALA A 33 4.98 -20.93 8.57
C ALA A 33 4.70 -19.43 8.33
N PHE A 34 3.52 -18.97 8.73
CA PHE A 34 3.16 -17.55 8.65
C PHE A 34 4.09 -16.66 9.50
N ILE A 35 4.33 -17.01 10.77
CA ILE A 35 5.22 -16.24 11.64
C ILE A 35 6.65 -16.23 11.11
N GLN A 36 7.14 -17.35 10.61
CA GLN A 36 8.47 -17.41 10.00
C GLN A 36 8.59 -16.47 8.79
N THR A 37 7.56 -16.44 7.94
CA THR A 37 7.50 -15.52 6.80
C THR A 37 7.51 -14.07 7.26
N LEU A 38 6.67 -13.73 8.24
CA LEU A 38 6.60 -12.37 8.78
C LEU A 38 7.94 -11.95 9.41
N LYS A 39 8.60 -12.83 10.19
CA LYS A 39 9.93 -12.58 10.76
C LYS A 39 10.97 -12.31 9.67
N LYS A 40 10.96 -13.07 8.57
CA LYS A 40 11.85 -12.83 7.42
C LYS A 40 11.59 -11.47 6.79
N THR A 41 10.32 -11.10 6.58
CA THR A 41 9.96 -9.78 6.04
C THR A 41 10.48 -8.66 6.93
N VAL A 42 10.24 -8.71 8.25
CA VAL A 42 10.76 -7.73 9.20
C VAL A 42 12.29 -7.67 9.18
N GLY A 43 12.95 -8.83 9.11
CA GLY A 43 14.41 -8.93 8.97
C GLY A 43 14.94 -8.22 7.72
N LEU A 44 14.29 -8.39 6.56
CA LEU A 44 14.65 -7.71 5.32
C LEU A 44 14.52 -6.19 5.44
N PHE A 45 13.46 -5.69 6.07
CA PHE A 45 13.30 -4.25 6.28
C PHE A 45 14.35 -3.69 7.26
N ARG A 46 14.72 -4.45 8.30
CA ARG A 46 15.78 -4.06 9.24
C ARG A 46 17.16 -4.06 8.57
N SER A 47 17.44 -5.02 7.68
CA SER A 47 18.74 -5.14 6.99
C SER A 47 18.90 -4.23 5.78
N ALA A 48 17.80 -3.80 5.14
CA ALA A 48 17.81 -2.87 4.02
C ALA A 48 18.42 -1.48 4.37
N GLY A 49 18.63 -1.20 5.66
CA GLY A 49 19.21 0.04 6.14
C GLY A 49 18.28 1.24 5.97
N ARG A 50 18.76 2.43 6.35
CA ARG A 50 18.01 3.66 6.06
C ARG A 50 18.10 3.97 4.56
N PRO A 51 16.97 4.25 3.88
CA PRO A 51 17.03 4.69 2.50
C PRO A 51 17.93 5.93 2.40
N LYS A 52 18.82 5.94 1.41
CA LYS A 52 19.69 7.09 1.17
C LYS A 52 18.82 8.34 1.00
N PRO A 53 19.18 9.48 1.62
CA PRO A 53 18.41 10.70 1.46
C PRO A 53 18.35 11.05 -0.02
N VAL A 54 17.15 11.30 -0.53
CA VAL A 54 16.97 11.75 -1.91
C VAL A 54 17.80 13.03 -2.11
N PRO A 55 18.61 13.16 -3.16
CA PRO A 55 19.37 14.38 -3.42
C PRO A 55 18.46 15.60 -3.58
N ALA A 56 18.91 16.76 -3.09
CA ALA A 56 18.14 18.01 -3.22
C ALA A 56 17.87 18.38 -4.68
N SER A 57 18.82 18.09 -5.58
CA SER A 57 18.69 18.28 -7.03
C SER A 57 17.54 17.47 -7.63
N ALA A 58 17.39 16.20 -7.25
CA ALA A 58 16.31 15.33 -7.72
C ALA A 58 14.93 15.86 -7.25
N ARG A 59 14.83 16.32 -5.99
CA ARG A 59 13.61 16.97 -5.47
C ARG A 59 13.26 18.26 -6.20
N ARG A 60 14.27 19.05 -6.57
CA ARG A 60 14.08 20.29 -7.34
C ARG A 60 13.62 19.98 -8.76
N LEU A 61 14.31 19.06 -9.45
CA LEU A 61 13.94 18.62 -10.79
C LEU A 61 12.48 18.13 -10.85
N LEU A 62 12.07 17.28 -9.91
CA LEU A 62 10.69 16.79 -9.87
C LEU A 62 9.68 17.93 -9.70
N ARG A 63 9.95 18.90 -8.82
CA ARG A 63 9.09 20.07 -8.63
C ARG A 63 8.98 20.90 -9.91
N ASP A 64 10.11 21.23 -10.53
CA ASP A 64 10.15 22.00 -11.77
C ASP A 64 9.31 21.32 -12.88
N GLN A 65 9.40 19.99 -12.98
CA GLN A 65 8.61 19.20 -13.95
C GLN A 65 7.11 19.17 -13.62
N LEU A 66 6.75 19.06 -12.34
CA LEU A 66 5.35 19.09 -11.90
C LEU A 66 4.72 20.46 -12.16
N GLU A 67 5.45 21.54 -11.90
CA GLU A 67 4.99 22.91 -12.17
C GLU A 67 4.81 23.15 -13.67
N ALA A 68 5.77 22.72 -14.49
CA ALA A 68 5.65 22.78 -15.95
C ALA A 68 4.45 21.98 -16.47
N CYS A 69 4.22 20.77 -15.95
CA CYS A 69 3.05 19.96 -16.28
C CYS A 69 1.75 20.65 -15.85
N ALA A 70 1.70 21.21 -14.65
CA ALA A 70 0.53 21.93 -14.15
C ALA A 70 0.21 23.16 -15.01
N ALA A 71 1.23 23.92 -15.42
CA ALA A 71 1.05 25.06 -16.32
C ALA A 71 0.50 24.63 -17.69
N ARG A 72 0.99 23.51 -18.24
CA ARG A 72 0.49 22.93 -19.51
C ARG A 72 -0.95 22.45 -19.38
N LEU A 73 -1.34 21.87 -18.23
CA LEU A 73 -2.71 21.46 -17.97
C LEU A 73 -3.66 22.65 -17.83
N LYS A 74 -3.24 23.75 -17.18
CA LYS A 74 -4.02 25.00 -17.11
C LYS A 74 -4.22 25.64 -18.50
N LYS A 75 -3.23 25.52 -19.38
CA LYS A 75 -3.27 26.05 -20.76
C LYS A 75 -4.02 25.13 -21.74
N ARG A 76 -4.37 23.90 -21.37
CA ARG A 76 -5.15 23.02 -22.26
C ARG A 76 -6.58 23.56 -22.35
N PRO A 77 -7.10 23.83 -23.56
CA PRO A 77 -8.50 24.15 -23.72
C PRO A 77 -9.32 22.96 -23.20
N ARG A 78 -10.37 23.24 -22.40
CA ARG A 78 -11.31 22.23 -21.94
C ARG A 78 -11.81 21.47 -23.17
N ARG A 79 -11.56 20.15 -23.23
CA ARG A 79 -12.10 19.32 -24.32
C ARG A 79 -13.61 19.51 -24.33
N ALA A 80 -14.15 19.92 -25.48
CA ALA A 80 -15.59 20.02 -25.67
C ALA A 80 -16.26 18.69 -25.29
N PRO A 81 -17.44 18.73 -24.65
CA PRO A 81 -18.15 17.50 -24.35
C PRO A 81 -18.38 16.72 -25.65
N ARG A 82 -18.06 15.43 -25.64
CA ARG A 82 -18.41 14.54 -26.76
C ARG A 82 -19.93 14.64 -26.93
N ARG A 83 -20.38 15.00 -28.14
CA ARG A 83 -21.81 15.07 -28.48
C ARG A 83 -22.51 13.83 -27.92
N ALA A 84 -23.57 14.04 -27.15
CA ALA A 84 -24.36 12.98 -26.56
C ALA A 84 -24.80 12.02 -27.68
N PHE A 85 -24.38 10.77 -27.61
CA PHE A 85 -24.89 9.72 -28.46
C PHE A 85 -26.36 9.50 -28.06
N ARG A 86 -27.27 10.00 -28.89
CA ARG A 86 -28.72 9.87 -28.68
C ARG A 86 -29.11 8.42 -28.99
N VAL A 87 -29.27 7.60 -27.96
CA VAL A 87 -29.88 6.27 -28.13
C VAL A 87 -31.38 6.49 -28.32
N SER A 88 -31.87 6.35 -29.55
CA SER A 88 -33.31 6.23 -29.81
C SER A 88 -33.77 4.88 -29.25
N THR A 89 -34.31 4.88 -28.04
CA THR A 89 -35.13 3.76 -27.55
C THR A 89 -36.45 3.78 -28.32
N LYS A 90 -36.53 3.04 -29.43
CA LYS A 90 -37.81 2.69 -30.04
C LYS A 90 -38.52 1.75 -29.06
N SER A 91 -39.43 2.32 -28.27
CA SER A 91 -40.53 1.56 -27.66
C SER A 91 -41.27 0.85 -28.79
N ARG A 92 -41.33 -0.48 -28.76
CA ARG A 92 -42.27 -1.23 -29.59
C ARG A 92 -42.97 -2.22 -28.68
N GLU A 93 -44.11 -1.76 -28.19
CA GLU A 93 -45.22 -2.59 -27.74
C GLU A 93 -45.63 -3.56 -28.86
N ALA A 94 -45.79 -4.84 -28.49
CA ALA A 94 -46.79 -5.82 -28.93
C ALA A 94 -46.28 -7.23 -28.62
#